data_AF-A0AAW6RPL9-F1
#
_entry.id   AF-A0AAW6RPL9-F1
#
_cell.length_a   1.000
_cell.length_b   1.000
_cell.length_c   1.000
_cell.angle_alpha   90.00
_cell.angle_beta   90.00
_cell.angle_gamma   90.00
#
_symmetry.space_group_name_H-M   'P 1'
#
loop_
_entity.id
_entity.type
_entity.pdbx_description
1 polymer ?
#
loop_
_entity_poly.entity_id
_entity_poly.type
_entity_poly.pdbx_seq_one_letter_code
_entity_poly.pdbx_strand_id
1 'polypeptide(L)'
;MKQETALKLLKAGENVFLTGSAGAGKTYTLNQYINYLKARKVPVAITASTGIAATHMNGMTIHTWAGIGIKDALGEDELKRMKERKYLKEHLENAQVLIIDEISMLHAKQLNLVNKVLKFFKESQEPFGGIQVIVAGDFFQLPPVGKNEERNRDKFCFMSDAWVEAKFRVCYLTEQHRQGNDYLNDILNAIRSQSINSQHLQALQATRQQDIGEIFTRLYTHNMDVDTINFKHLNEIENEGRQFEAVCDGNDKLIETLKSSVRAPENLTLKKNAKVMFVKNNFDVGYINGSLGEVVGFEEDDDFGILPKVKLTDGTVLVVEPETWSVDNDAGKTIASFQQIPLRLAWAITIHKSQGMTLAAAEINLSHTFEKGQGYVALSRLKTLDGLRLLGFNEQALELDSLAIKADRRFQELSDEAETHFEAVDLDPQHKAFIRHCGGTLNEIEIERNEKKIARNAGKANYASATLDETRELFEGGYEIADIAQERGLTAATIINHLAKLHKEQGLDISVAHPGEEVVEQVRKIYKRLMKRQQTEHFSEDGAIKLRPIVELTNPRMGYDQVRLALLYIE
;
A
#
# COMPACT_ATOMS: atom_id res chain seq x y z
N MET A 1 -12.25 -25.55 -3.88
CA MET A 1 -12.61 -25.00 -2.56
C MET A 1 -13.42 -23.71 -2.61
N LYS A 2 -14.48 -23.64 -1.79
CA LYS A 2 -15.27 -22.42 -1.52
C LYS A 2 -14.58 -21.50 -0.51
N GLN A 3 -14.91 -20.20 -0.55
CA GLN A 3 -14.34 -19.22 0.38
C GLN A 3 -14.66 -19.55 1.85
N GLU A 4 -15.88 -20.00 2.15
CA GLU A 4 -16.29 -20.36 3.52
C GLU A 4 -15.42 -21.47 4.12
N THR A 5 -15.12 -22.51 3.35
CA THR A 5 -14.25 -23.62 3.78
C THR A 5 -12.82 -23.13 4.06
N ALA A 6 -12.29 -22.28 3.18
CA ALA A 6 -10.97 -21.66 3.40
C ALA A 6 -10.95 -20.81 4.69
N LEU A 7 -12.01 -20.04 4.96
CA LEU A 7 -12.16 -19.28 6.21
C LEU A 7 -12.19 -20.17 7.46
N LYS A 8 -12.81 -21.36 7.40
CA LYS A 8 -12.80 -22.30 8.53
C LYS A 8 -11.38 -22.79 8.85
N LEU A 9 -10.56 -23.04 7.84
CA LEU A 9 -9.16 -23.44 8.01
C LEU A 9 -8.30 -22.30 8.56
N LEU A 10 -8.47 -21.08 8.03
CA LEU A 10 -7.78 -19.89 8.53
C LEU A 10 -8.07 -19.68 10.03
N LYS A 11 -9.35 -19.75 10.43
CA LYS A 11 -9.77 -19.58 11.82
C LYS A 11 -9.27 -20.67 12.77
N ALA A 12 -8.95 -21.85 12.26
CA ALA A 12 -8.40 -22.97 13.04
C ALA A 12 -6.92 -22.81 13.40
N GLY A 13 -6.25 -21.75 12.91
CA GLY A 13 -4.83 -21.52 13.18
C GLY A 13 -3.88 -22.25 12.24
N GLU A 14 -4.39 -22.89 11.19
CA GLU A 14 -3.56 -23.58 10.19
C GLU A 14 -2.75 -22.55 9.37
N ASN A 15 -1.52 -22.91 9.00
CA ASN A 15 -0.80 -22.17 7.97
C ASN A 15 -1.47 -22.44 6.62
N VAL A 16 -1.89 -21.40 5.90
CA VAL A 16 -2.66 -21.54 4.66
C VAL A 16 -1.95 -20.87 3.49
N PHE A 17 -1.89 -21.57 2.36
CA PHE A 17 -1.67 -20.97 1.05
C PHE A 17 -3.00 -20.79 0.34
N LEU A 18 -3.47 -19.55 0.25
CA LEU A 18 -4.70 -19.18 -0.44
C LEU A 18 -4.40 -18.81 -1.90
N THR A 19 -4.84 -19.66 -2.83
CA THR A 19 -4.60 -19.48 -4.26
C THR A 19 -5.88 -19.55 -5.07
N GLY A 20 -5.77 -19.32 -6.37
CA GLY A 20 -6.87 -19.29 -7.33
C GLY A 20 -6.59 -18.27 -8.42
N SER A 21 -7.34 -18.31 -9.50
CA SER A 21 -7.20 -17.34 -10.59
C SER A 21 -7.47 -15.90 -10.14
N ALA A 22 -7.08 -14.96 -10.99
CA ALA A 22 -7.39 -13.55 -10.77
C ALA A 22 -8.92 -13.38 -10.65
N GLY A 23 -9.37 -12.66 -9.62
CA GLY A 23 -10.80 -12.47 -9.38
C GLY A 23 -11.50 -13.56 -8.57
N ALA A 24 -10.79 -14.60 -8.11
CA ALA A 24 -11.36 -15.67 -7.28
C ALA A 24 -11.75 -15.27 -5.83
N GLY A 25 -11.58 -13.99 -5.47
CA GLY A 25 -11.90 -13.46 -4.14
C GLY A 25 -10.86 -13.68 -3.05
N LYS A 26 -9.59 -13.97 -3.39
CA LYS A 26 -8.48 -14.14 -2.42
C LYS A 26 -8.40 -12.99 -1.39
N THR A 27 -8.26 -11.75 -1.88
CA THR A 27 -8.17 -10.55 -1.02
C THR A 27 -9.44 -10.34 -0.19
N TYR A 28 -10.62 -10.71 -0.72
CA TYR A 28 -11.88 -10.64 0.02
C TYR A 28 -11.89 -11.61 1.20
N THR A 29 -11.50 -12.87 0.98
CA THR A 29 -11.35 -13.89 2.03
C THR A 29 -10.33 -13.46 3.09
N LEU A 30 -9.19 -12.89 2.69
CA LEU A 30 -8.21 -12.34 3.62
C LEU A 30 -8.78 -11.21 4.47
N ASN A 31 -9.50 -10.26 3.86
CA ASN A 31 -10.13 -9.15 4.58
C ASN A 31 -11.17 -9.63 5.59
N GLN A 32 -11.98 -10.63 5.24
CA GLN A 32 -12.89 -11.26 6.20
C GLN A 32 -12.13 -11.87 7.38
N TYR A 33 -11.01 -12.55 7.13
CA TYR A 33 -10.20 -13.14 8.20
C TYR A 33 -9.50 -12.08 9.06
N ILE A 34 -8.97 -11.02 8.46
CA ILE A 34 -8.38 -9.87 9.16
C ILE A 34 -9.40 -9.23 10.10
N ASN A 35 -10.62 -8.99 9.62
CA ASN A 35 -11.68 -8.41 10.44
C ASN A 35 -12.08 -9.35 11.59
N TYR A 36 -12.16 -10.66 11.33
CA TYR A 36 -12.39 -11.67 12.36
C TYR A 36 -11.33 -11.64 13.47
N LEU A 37 -10.05 -11.52 13.12
CA LEU A 37 -8.92 -11.43 14.07
C LEU A 37 -8.94 -10.11 14.84
N LYS A 38 -9.14 -8.98 14.15
CA LYS A 38 -9.21 -7.64 14.77
C LYS A 38 -10.36 -7.54 15.77
N ALA A 39 -11.53 -8.06 15.44
CA ALA A 39 -12.67 -8.13 16.36
C ALA A 39 -12.36 -8.89 17.66
N ARG A 40 -11.43 -9.85 17.58
CA ARG A 40 -10.96 -10.68 18.69
C ARG A 40 -9.64 -10.20 19.29
N LYS A 41 -9.15 -9.01 18.91
CA LYS A 41 -7.91 -8.41 19.40
C LYS A 41 -6.65 -9.28 19.20
N VAL A 42 -6.65 -10.13 18.17
CA VAL A 42 -5.46 -10.92 17.82
C VAL A 42 -4.50 -10.05 17.01
N PRO A 43 -3.22 -9.91 17.42
CA PRO A 43 -2.22 -9.15 16.68
C PRO A 43 -1.91 -9.78 15.32
N VAL A 44 -2.30 -9.09 14.24
CA VAL A 44 -2.09 -9.52 12.85
C VAL A 44 -1.17 -8.56 12.12
N ALA A 45 -0.11 -9.10 11.51
CA ALA A 45 0.76 -8.40 10.59
C ALA A 45 0.25 -8.58 9.17
N ILE A 46 -0.17 -7.48 8.53
CA ILE A 46 -0.67 -7.48 7.16
C ILE A 46 0.45 -7.01 6.23
N THR A 47 0.89 -7.87 5.33
CA THR A 47 2.00 -7.58 4.42
C THR A 47 1.70 -8.01 2.99
N ALA A 48 2.47 -7.50 2.04
CA ALA A 48 2.50 -8.00 0.67
C ALA A 48 3.92 -7.95 0.07
N SER A 49 4.10 -8.58 -1.09
CA SER A 49 5.37 -8.57 -1.82
C SER A 49 5.72 -7.22 -2.44
N THR A 50 4.72 -6.38 -2.75
CA THR A 50 4.92 -5.05 -3.35
C THR A 50 4.20 -3.96 -2.58
N GLY A 51 4.71 -2.72 -2.68
CA GLY A 51 4.11 -1.57 -2.02
C GLY A 51 2.66 -1.31 -2.42
N ILE A 52 2.29 -1.49 -3.70
CA ILE A 52 0.92 -1.24 -4.18
C ILE A 52 -0.05 -2.28 -3.57
N ALA A 53 0.32 -3.57 -3.62
CA ALA A 53 -0.49 -4.63 -3.04
C ALA A 53 -0.62 -4.51 -1.52
N ALA A 54 0.47 -4.14 -0.83
CA ALA A 54 0.46 -3.92 0.60
C ALA A 54 -0.56 -2.84 0.98
N THR A 55 -0.62 -1.77 0.20
CA THR A 55 -1.54 -0.68 0.52
C THR A 55 -3.00 -1.02 0.29
N HIS A 56 -3.32 -1.85 -0.71
CA HIS A 56 -4.69 -2.35 -0.92
C HIS A 56 -5.22 -3.14 0.29
N MET A 57 -4.34 -3.67 1.14
CA MET A 57 -4.71 -4.38 2.37
C MET A 57 -4.48 -3.56 3.65
N ASN A 58 -4.18 -2.26 3.53
CA ASN A 58 -3.76 -1.40 4.65
C ASN A 58 -2.59 -1.99 5.45
N GLY A 59 -1.62 -2.56 4.74
CA GLY A 59 -0.41 -3.15 5.29
C GLY A 59 0.86 -2.46 4.78
N MET A 60 2.00 -3.14 4.99
CA MET A 60 3.30 -2.71 4.48
C MET A 60 3.99 -3.83 3.69
N THR A 61 5.12 -3.56 3.05
CA THR A 61 5.85 -4.64 2.37
C THR A 61 6.44 -5.61 3.39
N ILE A 62 6.53 -6.89 3.02
CA ILE A 62 7.13 -7.91 3.89
C ILE A 62 8.60 -7.59 4.21
N HIS A 63 9.32 -6.94 3.30
CA HIS A 63 10.71 -6.51 3.49
C HIS A 63 10.85 -5.46 4.58
N THR A 64 9.97 -4.47 4.58
CA THR A 64 9.93 -3.41 5.60
C THR A 64 9.51 -3.99 6.93
N TRP A 65 8.44 -4.79 6.94
CA TRP A 65 7.94 -5.41 8.17
C TRP A 65 8.98 -6.34 8.80
N ALA A 66 9.65 -7.21 8.04
CA ALA A 66 10.65 -8.11 8.60
C ALA A 66 12.00 -7.42 8.93
N GLY A 67 12.17 -6.15 8.57
CA GLY A 67 13.43 -5.41 8.76
C GLY A 67 14.60 -5.91 7.89
N ILE A 68 14.34 -6.74 6.89
CA ILE A 68 15.38 -7.36 6.04
C ILE A 68 15.89 -6.43 4.94
N GLY A 69 15.14 -5.39 4.59
CA GLY A 69 15.47 -4.48 3.49
C GLY A 69 15.62 -5.22 2.15
N ILE A 70 16.63 -4.85 1.36
CA ILE A 70 16.95 -5.48 0.06
C ILE A 70 18.03 -6.58 0.16
N LYS A 71 18.27 -7.12 1.36
CA LYS A 71 19.36 -8.07 1.60
C LYS A 71 19.00 -9.48 1.13
N ASP A 72 20.01 -10.18 0.62
CA ASP A 72 19.88 -11.57 0.15
C ASP A 72 20.35 -12.60 1.18
N ALA A 73 21.03 -12.17 2.25
CA ALA A 73 21.47 -13.01 3.36
C ALA A 73 21.53 -12.20 4.67
N LEU A 74 21.35 -12.87 5.81
CA LEU A 74 21.48 -12.28 7.14
C LEU A 74 22.35 -13.18 8.03
N GLY A 75 23.38 -12.62 8.65
CA GLY A 75 24.22 -13.28 9.66
C GLY A 75 23.60 -13.25 11.06
N GLU A 76 24.14 -14.01 12.01
CA GLU A 76 23.67 -13.97 13.40
C GLU A 76 23.91 -12.63 14.10
N ASP A 77 25.08 -12.02 13.89
CA ASP A 77 25.40 -10.72 14.50
C ASP A 77 24.46 -9.62 14.00
N GLU A 78 24.03 -9.73 12.75
CA GLU A 78 23.06 -8.82 12.17
C GLU A 78 21.67 -9.00 12.77
N LEU A 79 21.24 -10.24 12.98
CA LEU A 79 19.98 -10.53 13.69
C LEU A 79 19.99 -9.98 15.12
N LYS A 80 21.12 -10.09 15.84
CA LYS A 80 21.29 -9.48 17.17
C LYS A 80 21.11 -7.96 17.10
N ARG A 81 21.77 -7.29 16.16
CA ARG A 81 21.64 -5.83 15.94
C ARG A 81 20.22 -5.43 15.52
N MET A 82 19.53 -6.26 14.74
CA MET A 82 18.12 -6.03 14.43
C MET A 82 17.26 -6.10 15.70
N LYS A 83 17.50 -7.07 16.59
CA LYS A 83 16.75 -7.25 17.84
C LYS A 83 17.01 -6.15 18.89
N GLU A 84 18.09 -5.38 18.75
CA GLU A 84 18.35 -4.17 19.55
C GLU A 84 17.40 -3.01 19.18
N ARG A 85 16.81 -3.01 17.98
CA ARG A 85 15.86 -1.99 17.54
C ARG A 85 14.52 -2.22 18.23
N LYS A 86 14.21 -1.43 19.26
CA LYS A 86 13.03 -1.57 20.13
C LYS A 86 11.72 -1.77 19.35
N TYR A 87 11.43 -0.91 18.37
CA TYR A 87 10.23 -1.02 17.54
C TYR A 87 10.16 -2.37 16.80
N LEU A 88 11.25 -2.76 16.12
CA LEU A 88 11.34 -4.01 15.34
C LEU A 88 11.14 -5.22 16.24
N LYS A 89 11.78 -5.21 17.41
CA LYS A 89 11.63 -6.24 18.43
C LYS A 89 10.19 -6.37 18.89
N GLU A 90 9.58 -5.29 19.35
CA GLU A 90 8.22 -5.29 19.90
C GLU A 90 7.21 -5.80 18.87
N HIS A 91 7.24 -5.28 17.64
CA HIS A 91 6.21 -5.68 16.67
C HIS A 91 6.40 -7.11 16.15
N LEU A 92 7.64 -7.62 16.00
CA LEU A 92 7.89 -9.01 15.60
C LEU A 92 7.55 -9.98 16.73
N GLU A 93 7.91 -9.67 17.97
CA GLU A 93 7.60 -10.49 19.14
C GLU A 93 6.09 -10.51 19.45
N ASN A 94 5.36 -9.43 19.18
CA ASN A 94 3.92 -9.37 19.44
C ASN A 94 3.07 -10.06 18.35
N ALA A 95 3.55 -10.14 17.10
CA ALA A 95 2.76 -10.67 15.98
C ALA A 95 2.34 -12.13 16.20
N GLN A 96 1.05 -12.45 16.07
CA GLN A 96 0.53 -13.82 16.21
C GLN A 96 0.15 -14.43 14.86
N VAL A 97 -0.18 -13.58 13.89
CA VAL A 97 -0.54 -13.96 12.52
C VAL A 97 0.24 -13.08 11.55
N LEU A 98 0.82 -13.68 10.52
CA LEU A 98 1.45 -12.99 9.39
C LEU A 98 0.69 -13.31 8.11
N ILE A 99 0.20 -12.28 7.44
CA ILE A 99 -0.43 -12.38 6.11
C ILE A 99 0.51 -11.80 5.07
N ILE A 100 0.75 -12.53 3.98
CA ILE A 100 1.58 -12.10 2.84
C ILE A 100 0.77 -12.23 1.54
N ASP A 101 0.26 -11.12 1.01
CA ASP A 101 -0.42 -11.10 -0.29
C ASP A 101 0.56 -10.91 -1.46
N GLU A 102 0.10 -11.27 -2.67
CA GLU A 102 0.88 -11.31 -3.90
C GLU A 102 2.20 -12.10 -3.76
N ILE A 103 2.13 -13.27 -3.10
CA ILE A 103 3.30 -14.12 -2.79
C ILE A 103 4.07 -14.56 -4.05
N SER A 104 3.45 -14.52 -5.25
CA SER A 104 4.07 -14.92 -6.51
C SER A 104 5.33 -14.13 -6.85
N MET A 105 5.44 -12.90 -6.36
CA MET A 105 6.60 -12.02 -6.61
C MET A 105 7.71 -12.16 -5.55
N LEU A 106 7.51 -12.99 -4.52
CA LEU A 106 8.49 -13.19 -3.46
C LEU A 106 9.48 -14.32 -3.83
N HIS A 107 10.77 -14.05 -3.70
CA HIS A 107 11.81 -15.04 -3.96
C HIS A 107 11.90 -16.12 -2.87
N ALA A 108 12.39 -17.31 -3.22
CA ALA A 108 12.62 -18.40 -2.25
C ALA A 108 13.53 -17.97 -1.09
N LYS A 109 14.64 -17.30 -1.41
CA LYS A 109 15.59 -16.75 -0.43
C LYS A 109 14.92 -15.78 0.54
N GLN A 110 13.99 -14.95 0.06
CA GLN A 110 13.31 -13.95 0.89
C GLN A 110 12.37 -14.61 1.90
N LEU A 111 11.61 -15.63 1.48
CA LEU A 111 10.76 -16.37 2.41
C LEU A 111 11.59 -17.11 3.48
N ASN A 112 12.75 -17.68 3.10
CA ASN A 112 13.70 -18.28 4.04
C ASN A 112 14.25 -17.26 5.04
N LEU A 113 14.56 -16.04 4.60
CA LEU A 113 15.03 -14.97 5.48
C LEU A 113 13.95 -14.56 6.48
N VAL A 114 12.70 -14.40 6.05
CA VAL A 114 11.57 -14.09 6.94
C VAL A 114 11.40 -15.18 8.00
N ASN A 115 11.45 -16.46 7.61
CA ASN A 115 11.42 -17.58 8.55
C ASN A 115 12.57 -17.51 9.57
N LYS A 116 13.80 -17.27 9.11
CA LYS A 116 14.99 -17.13 9.96
C LYS A 116 14.87 -15.98 10.96
N VAL A 117 14.42 -14.81 10.50
CA VAL A 117 14.20 -13.64 11.36
C VAL A 117 13.17 -13.98 12.44
N LEU A 118 12.03 -14.55 12.08
CA LEU A 118 10.99 -14.84 13.05
C LEU A 118 11.39 -15.91 14.07
N LYS A 119 12.09 -16.98 13.65
CA LYS A 119 12.66 -17.96 14.59
C LYS A 119 13.60 -17.31 15.61
N PHE A 120 14.41 -16.35 15.18
CA PHE A 120 15.33 -15.64 16.06
C PHE A 120 14.62 -14.68 17.03
N PHE A 121 13.66 -13.90 16.54
CA PHE A 121 12.92 -12.95 17.38
C PHE A 121 11.99 -13.65 18.36
N LYS A 122 11.30 -14.71 17.93
CA LYS A 122 10.39 -15.52 18.78
C LYS A 122 11.10 -16.51 19.68
N GLU A 123 12.42 -16.68 19.53
CA GLU A 123 13.22 -17.66 20.27
C GLU A 123 12.65 -19.08 20.15
N SER A 124 12.15 -19.43 18.96
CA SER A 124 11.47 -20.68 18.68
C SER A 124 12.01 -21.30 17.39
N GLN A 125 12.20 -22.62 17.39
CA GLN A 125 12.62 -23.37 16.19
C GLN A 125 11.45 -23.79 15.31
N GLU A 126 10.21 -23.60 15.79
CA GLU A 126 8.99 -23.82 15.01
C GLU A 126 9.01 -22.96 13.73
N PRO A 127 8.36 -23.41 12.64
CA PRO A 127 8.25 -22.63 11.41
C PRO A 127 7.74 -21.21 11.72
N PHE A 128 8.45 -20.21 11.21
CA PHE A 128 8.16 -18.78 11.42
C PHE A 128 8.06 -18.38 12.89
N GLY A 129 8.79 -19.07 13.78
CA GLY A 129 8.76 -18.80 15.21
C GLY A 129 7.45 -19.18 15.89
N GLY A 130 6.65 -20.07 15.26
CA GLY A 130 5.40 -20.58 15.81
C GLY A 130 4.17 -19.70 15.58
N ILE A 131 4.30 -18.60 14.82
CA ILE A 131 3.14 -17.79 14.42
C ILE A 131 2.37 -18.48 13.29
N GLN A 132 1.09 -18.14 13.15
CA GLN A 132 0.34 -18.53 11.97
C GLN A 132 0.80 -17.71 10.76
N VAL A 133 1.07 -18.37 9.65
CA VAL A 133 1.43 -17.73 8.37
C VAL A 133 0.39 -18.03 7.31
N ILE A 134 -0.16 -16.97 6.74
CA ILE A 134 -1.08 -17.03 5.61
C ILE A 134 -0.40 -16.39 4.41
N VAL A 135 -0.22 -17.15 3.33
CA VAL A 135 0.31 -16.63 2.07
C VAL A 135 -0.80 -16.66 1.02
N ALA A 136 -0.90 -15.61 0.22
CA ALA A 136 -1.90 -15.52 -0.83
C ALA A 136 -1.30 -15.02 -2.15
N GLY A 137 -1.78 -15.54 -3.26
CA GLY A 137 -1.33 -15.11 -4.58
C GLY A 137 -1.74 -16.08 -5.69
N ASP A 138 -1.16 -15.89 -6.87
CA ASP A 138 -1.36 -16.75 -8.04
C ASP A 138 -0.03 -16.83 -8.80
N PHE A 139 0.63 -18.00 -8.80
CA PHE A 139 1.96 -18.16 -9.41
C PHE A 139 1.95 -18.09 -10.94
N PHE A 140 0.77 -18.03 -11.58
CA PHE A 140 0.66 -17.70 -12.99
C PHE A 140 0.71 -16.20 -13.28
N GLN A 141 0.61 -15.34 -12.25
CA GLN A 141 0.92 -13.92 -12.37
C GLN A 141 2.44 -13.70 -12.51
N LEU A 142 2.90 -12.47 -12.31
CA LEU A 142 4.31 -12.14 -12.47
C LEU A 142 5.16 -12.93 -11.46
N PRO A 143 6.25 -13.57 -11.92
CA PRO A 143 7.22 -14.20 -11.05
C PRO A 143 8.06 -13.15 -10.30
N PRO A 144 8.88 -13.58 -9.34
CA PRO A 144 9.85 -12.68 -8.70
C PRO A 144 10.82 -12.11 -9.74
N VAL A 145 11.09 -10.81 -9.67
CA VAL A 145 12.05 -10.14 -10.57
C VAL A 145 13.47 -10.55 -10.14
N GLY A 146 14.12 -11.37 -10.95
CA GLY A 146 15.46 -11.92 -10.69
C GLY A 146 16.54 -11.35 -11.62
N LYS A 147 17.80 -11.56 -11.26
CA LYS A 147 18.94 -11.32 -12.17
C LYS A 147 19.11 -12.55 -13.07
N ASN A 148 19.59 -12.37 -14.29
CA ASN A 148 19.79 -13.45 -15.29
C ASN A 148 20.63 -14.65 -14.80
N GLU A 149 21.36 -14.51 -13.69
CA GLU A 149 22.24 -15.53 -13.11
C GLU A 149 21.58 -16.38 -12.00
N GLU A 150 20.34 -16.08 -11.60
CA GLU A 150 19.64 -16.86 -10.56
C GLU A 150 19.28 -18.27 -11.07
N ARG A 151 19.57 -19.29 -10.26
CA ARG A 151 19.17 -20.67 -10.57
C ARG A 151 17.65 -20.78 -10.45
N ASN A 152 17.03 -21.51 -11.38
CA ASN A 152 15.58 -21.77 -11.35
C ASN A 152 15.04 -22.29 -10.01
N ARG A 153 15.85 -22.99 -9.23
CA ARG A 153 15.48 -23.53 -7.91
C ARG A 153 15.32 -22.48 -6.81
N ASP A 154 15.92 -21.31 -6.98
CA ASP A 154 15.94 -20.24 -5.99
C ASP A 154 14.86 -19.17 -6.30
N LYS A 155 14.10 -19.37 -7.38
CA LYS A 155 13.14 -18.41 -7.93
C LYS A 155 11.88 -18.31 -7.09
N PHE A 156 11.00 -19.30 -7.13
CA PHE A 156 9.68 -19.20 -6.49
C PHE A 156 9.72 -19.55 -5.00
N CYS A 157 8.94 -18.83 -4.19
CA CYS A 157 8.87 -19.09 -2.76
C CYS A 157 8.39 -20.50 -2.38
N PHE A 158 7.60 -21.18 -3.21
CA PHE A 158 7.17 -22.56 -2.96
C PHE A 158 8.31 -23.59 -3.04
N MET A 159 9.49 -23.17 -3.50
CA MET A 159 10.70 -23.99 -3.57
C MET A 159 11.59 -23.83 -2.32
N SER A 160 11.19 -22.99 -1.37
CA SER A 160 11.99 -22.69 -0.18
C SER A 160 11.82 -23.72 0.94
N ASP A 161 12.85 -23.91 1.75
CA ASP A 161 12.78 -24.75 2.95
C ASP A 161 11.71 -24.24 3.91
N ALA A 162 11.57 -22.91 4.04
CA ALA A 162 10.53 -22.29 4.85
C ALA A 162 9.11 -22.67 4.41
N TRP A 163 8.86 -22.83 3.10
CA TRP A 163 7.57 -23.28 2.60
C TRP A 163 7.28 -24.73 2.99
N VAL A 164 8.28 -25.60 2.89
CA VAL A 164 8.17 -27.02 3.28
C VAL A 164 7.95 -27.15 4.80
N GLU A 165 8.72 -26.40 5.59
CA GLU A 165 8.60 -26.35 7.05
C GLU A 165 7.22 -25.87 7.51
N ALA A 166 6.66 -24.84 6.87
CA ALA A 166 5.37 -24.28 7.23
C ALA A 166 4.18 -25.22 6.97
N LYS A 167 4.35 -26.24 6.12
CA LYS A 167 3.30 -27.22 5.76
C LYS A 167 1.97 -26.55 5.40
N PHE A 168 2.02 -25.55 4.52
CA PHE A 168 0.84 -24.79 4.11
C PHE A 168 -0.29 -25.71 3.64
N ARG A 169 -1.47 -25.57 4.25
CA ARG A 169 -2.73 -26.08 3.72
C ARG A 169 -3.10 -25.28 2.48
N VAL A 170 -3.21 -25.95 1.35
CA VAL A 170 -3.55 -25.28 0.10
C VAL A 170 -5.07 -25.09 0.03
N CYS A 171 -5.51 -23.85 -0.12
CA CYS A 171 -6.91 -23.48 -0.34
C CYS A 171 -7.03 -22.90 -1.75
N TYR A 172 -7.43 -23.71 -2.72
CA TYR A 172 -7.61 -23.30 -4.10
C TYR A 172 -9.04 -22.80 -4.32
N LEU A 173 -9.19 -21.48 -4.38
CA LEU A 173 -10.47 -20.82 -4.63
C LEU A 173 -10.87 -20.99 -6.09
N THR A 174 -12.10 -21.48 -6.28
CA THR A 174 -12.64 -21.80 -7.62
C THR A 174 -13.73 -20.83 -8.07
N GLU A 175 -14.40 -20.16 -7.12
CA GLU A 175 -15.48 -19.21 -7.40
C GLU A 175 -14.94 -17.92 -8.02
N GLN A 176 -15.39 -17.57 -9.23
CA GLN A 176 -15.06 -16.30 -9.88
C GLN A 176 -16.04 -15.21 -9.47
N HIS A 177 -15.54 -14.12 -8.88
CA HIS A 177 -16.37 -13.01 -8.40
C HIS A 177 -16.14 -11.69 -9.15
N ARG A 178 -14.98 -11.53 -9.82
CA ARG A 178 -14.60 -10.25 -10.47
C ARG A 178 -15.21 -10.06 -11.85
N GLN A 179 -15.42 -11.15 -12.58
CA GLN A 179 -15.84 -11.14 -13.97
C GLN A 179 -17.13 -11.97 -14.04
N GLY A 180 -18.20 -11.40 -14.60
CA GLY A 180 -19.41 -12.15 -14.91
C GLY A 180 -19.14 -13.25 -15.94
N ASN A 181 -20.17 -13.93 -16.46
CA ASN A 181 -20.04 -14.83 -17.61
C ASN A 181 -19.60 -14.06 -18.87
N ASP A 182 -18.32 -13.71 -18.94
CA ASP A 182 -17.68 -12.95 -20.02
C ASP A 182 -16.66 -13.84 -20.72
N TYR A 183 -16.57 -13.71 -22.04
CA TYR A 183 -15.63 -14.43 -22.90
C TYR A 183 -14.16 -14.16 -22.53
N LEU A 184 -13.85 -13.02 -21.90
CA LEU A 184 -12.51 -12.78 -21.35
C LEU A 184 -12.09 -13.83 -20.31
N ASN A 185 -13.01 -14.33 -19.49
CA ASN A 185 -12.71 -15.38 -18.52
C ASN A 185 -12.34 -16.69 -19.17
N ASP A 186 -13.04 -17.04 -20.24
CA ASP A 186 -12.75 -18.23 -21.02
C ASP A 186 -11.33 -18.15 -21.59
N ILE A 187 -10.96 -16.99 -22.14
CA ILE A 187 -9.59 -16.72 -22.61
C ILE A 187 -8.57 -16.85 -21.46
N LEU A 188 -8.81 -16.24 -20.31
CA LEU A 188 -7.90 -16.32 -19.15
C LEU A 188 -7.73 -17.76 -18.65
N ASN A 189 -8.81 -18.55 -18.60
CA ASN A 189 -8.77 -19.95 -18.22
C ASN A 189 -8.09 -20.82 -19.29
N ALA A 190 -8.25 -20.49 -20.58
CA ALA A 190 -7.56 -21.14 -21.68
C ALA A 190 -6.05 -20.90 -21.62
N ILE A 191 -5.61 -19.69 -21.24
CA ILE A 191 -4.19 -19.40 -20.97
C ILE A 191 -3.68 -20.27 -19.82
N ARG A 192 -4.40 -20.33 -18.69
CA ARG A 192 -4.03 -21.15 -17.52
C ARG A 192 -3.93 -22.64 -17.82
N SER A 193 -4.88 -23.17 -18.58
CA SER A 193 -4.94 -24.58 -18.97
C SER A 193 -4.07 -24.93 -20.19
N GLN A 194 -3.35 -23.95 -20.75
CA GLN A 194 -2.57 -24.09 -21.97
C GLN A 194 -3.38 -24.60 -23.17
N SER A 195 -4.65 -24.20 -23.26
CA SER A 195 -5.62 -24.64 -24.27
C SER A 195 -6.08 -23.49 -25.17
N ILE A 196 -5.29 -22.42 -25.28
CA ILE A 196 -5.63 -21.28 -26.14
C ILE A 196 -5.77 -21.72 -27.60
N ASN A 197 -6.88 -21.33 -28.23
CA ASN A 197 -7.24 -21.78 -29.57
C ASN A 197 -7.38 -20.57 -30.52
N SER A 198 -7.67 -20.85 -31.80
CA SER A 198 -7.81 -19.82 -32.83
C SER A 198 -8.94 -18.83 -32.58
N GLN A 199 -10.05 -19.25 -31.95
CA GLN A 199 -11.17 -18.35 -31.61
C GLN A 199 -10.77 -17.35 -30.52
N HIS A 200 -10.06 -17.80 -29.49
CA HIS A 200 -9.52 -16.92 -28.44
C HIS A 200 -8.58 -15.86 -29.03
N LEU A 201 -7.67 -16.28 -29.93
CA LEU A 201 -6.72 -15.37 -30.58
C LEU A 201 -7.43 -14.34 -31.46
N GLN A 202 -8.43 -14.77 -32.25
CA GLN A 202 -9.22 -13.87 -33.08
C GLN A 202 -9.99 -12.84 -32.24
N ALA A 203 -10.57 -13.24 -31.11
CA ALA A 203 -11.26 -12.32 -30.24
C ALA A 203 -10.32 -11.29 -29.61
N LEU A 204 -9.14 -11.71 -29.13
CA LEU A 204 -8.11 -10.78 -28.66
C LEU A 204 -7.67 -9.80 -29.75
N GLN A 205 -7.46 -10.27 -30.98
CA GLN A 205 -7.07 -9.43 -32.12
C GLN A 205 -8.18 -8.45 -32.52
N ALA A 206 -9.46 -8.86 -32.43
CA ALA A 206 -10.60 -8.03 -32.76
C ALA A 206 -10.71 -6.79 -31.83
N THR A 207 -10.23 -6.91 -30.58
CA THR A 207 -10.23 -5.78 -29.62
C THR A 207 -9.37 -4.60 -30.03
N ARG A 208 -8.46 -4.75 -31.01
CA ARG A 208 -7.52 -3.70 -31.42
C ARG A 208 -8.20 -2.39 -31.85
N GLN A 209 -9.38 -2.49 -32.47
CA GLN A 209 -10.16 -1.34 -32.95
C GLN A 209 -11.36 -1.04 -32.05
N GLN A 210 -11.42 -1.66 -30.88
CA GLN A 210 -12.54 -1.49 -29.96
C GLN A 210 -12.57 -0.08 -29.38
N ASP A 211 -13.74 0.56 -29.38
CA ASP A 211 -13.94 1.79 -28.63
C ASP A 211 -14.15 1.46 -27.15
N ILE A 212 -13.24 1.93 -26.30
CA ILE A 212 -13.24 1.69 -24.85
C ILE A 212 -13.54 2.98 -24.07
N GLY A 213 -14.04 4.02 -24.75
CA GLY A 213 -14.35 5.32 -24.19
C GLY A 213 -13.13 6.23 -24.02
N GLU A 214 -13.34 7.37 -23.35
CA GLU A 214 -12.32 8.43 -23.20
C GLU A 214 -11.40 8.22 -22.00
N ILE A 215 -11.87 7.53 -20.95
CA ILE A 215 -11.14 7.33 -19.70
C ILE A 215 -10.71 5.87 -19.60
N PHE A 216 -9.47 5.59 -19.98
CA PHE A 216 -8.85 4.27 -19.86
C PHE A 216 -7.39 4.38 -19.44
N THR A 217 -6.89 3.34 -18.79
CA THR A 217 -5.47 3.24 -18.41
C THR A 217 -4.68 2.53 -19.51
N ARG A 218 -3.49 3.01 -19.83
CA ARG A 218 -2.61 2.33 -20.79
C ARG A 218 -1.57 1.46 -20.09
N LEU A 219 -1.45 0.20 -20.51
CA LEU A 219 -0.54 -0.78 -19.93
C LEU A 219 0.54 -1.20 -20.94
N TYR A 220 1.80 -1.03 -20.55
CA TYR A 220 2.97 -1.37 -21.37
C TYR A 220 3.96 -2.25 -20.61
N THR A 221 4.86 -2.90 -21.34
CA THR A 221 5.83 -3.83 -20.73
C THR A 221 7.04 -3.10 -20.14
N HIS A 222 7.53 -2.03 -20.77
CA HIS A 222 8.75 -1.30 -20.38
C HIS A 222 8.46 0.12 -19.87
N ASN A 223 9.30 0.62 -18.95
CA ASN A 223 9.20 1.99 -18.46
C ASN A 223 9.47 3.02 -19.56
N MET A 224 10.39 2.74 -20.50
CA MET A 224 10.73 3.67 -21.59
C MET A 224 9.51 4.01 -22.48
N ASP A 225 8.69 3.01 -22.81
CA ASP A 225 7.45 3.20 -23.58
C ASP A 225 6.44 4.05 -22.79
N VAL A 226 6.29 3.73 -21.50
CA VAL A 226 5.42 4.44 -20.57
C VAL A 226 5.82 5.92 -20.47
N ASP A 227 7.10 6.19 -20.27
CA ASP A 227 7.61 7.54 -20.10
C ASP A 227 7.46 8.33 -21.40
N THR A 228 7.75 7.73 -22.56
CA THR A 228 7.55 8.35 -23.88
C THR A 228 6.10 8.79 -24.08
N ILE A 229 5.14 7.91 -23.78
CA ILE A 229 3.70 8.21 -23.92
C ILE A 229 3.27 9.29 -22.95
N ASN A 230 3.73 9.20 -21.70
CA ASN A 230 3.43 10.19 -20.68
C ASN A 230 3.95 11.59 -21.05
N PHE A 231 5.19 11.69 -21.53
CA PHE A 231 5.76 12.96 -21.98
C PHE A 231 5.05 13.50 -23.22
N LYS A 232 4.68 12.63 -24.18
CA LYS A 232 3.89 13.03 -25.34
C LYS A 232 2.57 13.69 -24.92
N HIS A 233 1.79 13.03 -24.05
CA HIS A 233 0.52 13.58 -23.59
C HIS A 233 0.68 14.83 -22.73
N LEU A 234 1.72 14.92 -21.88
CA LEU A 234 2.01 16.15 -21.14
C LEU A 234 2.31 17.32 -22.10
N ASN A 235 3.03 17.06 -23.19
CA ASN A 235 3.38 18.08 -24.18
C ASN A 235 2.17 18.54 -25.00
N GLU A 236 1.18 17.68 -25.20
CA GLU A 236 -0.09 18.02 -25.87
C GLU A 236 -0.98 18.96 -25.05
N ILE A 237 -0.78 19.07 -23.74
CA ILE A 237 -1.53 20.01 -22.89
C ILE A 237 -1.03 21.45 -23.14
N GLU A 238 -1.91 22.34 -23.56
CA GLU A 238 -1.60 23.75 -23.83
C GLU A 238 -1.33 24.59 -22.57
N ASN A 239 -1.82 24.16 -21.40
CA ASN A 239 -1.60 24.84 -20.14
C ASN A 239 -0.09 24.93 -19.78
N GLU A 240 0.26 26.00 -19.06
CA GLU A 240 1.62 26.26 -18.60
C GLU A 240 2.11 25.14 -17.67
N GLY A 241 3.36 24.70 -17.87
CA GLY A 241 4.02 23.71 -17.03
C GLY A 241 4.58 24.30 -15.75
N ARG A 242 4.51 23.54 -14.66
CA ARG A 242 5.22 23.79 -13.41
C ARG A 242 6.22 22.66 -13.20
N GLN A 243 7.46 23.03 -12.93
CA GLN A 243 8.55 22.09 -12.70
C GLN A 243 8.85 22.00 -11.20
N PHE A 244 9.05 20.79 -10.72
CA PHE A 244 9.39 20.46 -9.34
C PHE A 244 10.69 19.67 -9.37
N GLU A 245 11.75 20.25 -8.80
CA GLU A 245 13.06 19.62 -8.71
C GLU A 245 13.23 18.96 -7.35
N ALA A 246 13.75 17.73 -7.34
CA ALA A 246 13.97 16.99 -6.11
C ALA A 246 15.10 17.62 -5.28
N VAL A 247 14.88 17.76 -3.98
CA VAL A 247 15.90 18.23 -3.04
C VAL A 247 16.60 17.01 -2.44
N CYS A 248 17.91 16.90 -2.64
CA CYS A 248 18.73 15.82 -2.09
C CYS A 248 19.68 16.36 -1.01
N ASP A 249 19.87 15.62 0.07
CA ASP A 249 20.84 15.94 1.13
C ASP A 249 21.56 14.68 1.64
N GLY A 250 22.84 14.79 1.99
CA GLY A 250 23.64 13.69 2.55
C GLY A 250 24.69 13.10 1.59
N ASN A 251 25.02 11.81 1.77
CA ASN A 251 26.13 11.18 1.03
C ASN A 251 25.79 10.87 -0.44
N ASP A 252 26.61 11.36 -1.37
CA ASP A 252 26.40 11.22 -2.83
C ASP A 252 26.15 9.78 -3.31
N LYS A 253 26.89 8.78 -2.80
CA LYS A 253 26.69 7.37 -3.22
C LYS A 253 25.33 6.84 -2.76
N LEU A 254 24.87 7.26 -1.59
CA LEU A 254 23.57 6.89 -1.06
C LEU A 254 22.45 7.65 -1.75
N ILE A 255 22.69 8.91 -2.14
CA ILE A 255 21.75 9.70 -2.96
C ILE A 255 21.54 9.02 -4.32
N GLU A 256 22.59 8.59 -5.02
CA GLU A 256 22.46 7.84 -6.28
C GLU A 256 21.69 6.52 -6.10
N THR A 257 21.86 5.87 -4.95
CA THR A 257 21.08 4.68 -4.58
C THR A 257 19.61 5.03 -4.32
N LEU A 258 19.33 6.16 -3.68
CA LEU A 258 17.97 6.66 -3.48
C LEU A 258 17.31 7.01 -4.81
N LYS A 259 17.98 7.77 -5.68
CA LYS A 259 17.48 8.15 -7.02
C LYS A 259 17.06 6.94 -7.85
N SER A 260 17.85 5.86 -7.81
CA SER A 260 17.52 4.63 -8.55
C SER A 260 16.39 3.79 -7.92
N SER A 261 16.05 4.02 -6.66
CA SER A 261 15.00 3.26 -5.93
C SER A 261 13.69 4.04 -5.76
N VAL A 262 13.77 5.37 -5.67
CA VAL A 262 12.63 6.28 -5.57
C VAL A 262 11.92 6.33 -6.93
N ARG A 263 10.59 6.25 -6.88
CA ARG A 263 9.75 6.21 -8.09
C ARG A 263 9.29 7.60 -8.54
N ALA A 264 9.42 8.60 -7.68
CA ALA A 264 9.17 9.99 -8.03
C ALA A 264 10.37 10.47 -8.88
N PRO A 265 10.13 11.11 -10.03
CA PRO A 265 11.22 11.57 -10.88
C PRO A 265 11.97 12.73 -10.23
N GLU A 266 13.28 12.82 -10.48
CA GLU A 266 14.12 13.94 -10.03
C GLU A 266 13.56 15.28 -10.52
N ASN A 267 13.15 15.33 -11.78
CA ASN A 267 12.50 16.48 -12.39
C ASN A 267 11.07 16.11 -12.76
N LEU A 268 10.11 16.57 -11.97
CA LEU A 268 8.70 16.36 -12.23
C LEU A 268 8.13 17.62 -12.90
N THR A 269 7.59 17.48 -14.11
CA THR A 269 6.82 18.56 -14.75
C THR A 269 5.35 18.20 -14.73
N LEU A 270 4.52 19.11 -14.22
CA LEU A 270 3.06 18.97 -14.18
C LEU A 270 2.39 20.14 -14.89
N LYS A 271 1.23 19.85 -15.48
CA LYS A 271 0.32 20.85 -16.06
C LYS A 271 -1.08 20.60 -15.49
N LYS A 272 -1.94 21.62 -15.52
CA LYS A 272 -3.37 21.42 -15.27
C LYS A 272 -3.91 20.38 -16.26
N ASN A 273 -4.78 19.48 -15.80
CA ASN A 273 -5.30 18.30 -16.48
C ASN A 273 -4.29 17.17 -16.71
N ALA A 274 -3.08 17.24 -16.16
CA ALA A 274 -2.13 16.13 -16.23
C ALA A 274 -2.65 14.93 -15.43
N LYS A 275 -2.57 13.72 -16.02
CA LYS A 275 -2.90 12.47 -15.34
C LYS A 275 -1.70 12.00 -14.54
N VAL A 276 -1.90 11.75 -13.25
CA VAL A 276 -0.84 11.41 -12.30
C VAL A 276 -1.19 10.19 -11.46
N MET A 277 -0.15 9.55 -10.94
CA MET A 277 -0.24 8.44 -9.99
C MET A 277 0.62 8.77 -8.77
N PHE A 278 0.07 8.53 -7.58
CA PHE A 278 0.82 8.62 -6.34
C PHE A 278 1.81 7.45 -6.22
N VAL A 279 3.05 7.74 -5.80
CA VAL A 279 4.12 6.73 -5.70
C VAL A 279 4.54 6.41 -4.27
N LYS A 280 3.95 7.11 -3.29
CA LYS A 280 4.13 6.91 -1.86
C LYS A 280 2.77 6.78 -1.18
N ASN A 281 2.74 6.13 -0.03
CA ASN A 281 1.54 6.04 0.81
C ASN A 281 1.51 7.25 1.75
N ASN A 282 0.35 7.91 1.84
CA ASN A 282 0.05 8.85 2.91
C ASN A 282 -1.42 8.65 3.30
N PHE A 283 -1.62 7.78 4.30
CA PHE A 283 -2.96 7.38 4.74
C PHE A 283 -3.74 8.53 5.38
N ASP A 284 -3.05 9.52 5.95
CA ASP A 284 -3.69 10.67 6.59
C ASP A 284 -4.32 11.61 5.57
N VAL A 285 -3.58 11.90 4.51
CA VAL A 285 -4.09 12.71 3.38
C VAL A 285 -5.08 11.91 2.54
N GLY A 286 -5.00 10.57 2.58
CA GLY A 286 -5.96 9.65 1.97
C GLY A 286 -5.58 9.18 0.57
N TYR A 287 -4.28 9.22 0.22
CA TYR A 287 -3.77 8.64 -1.01
C TYR A 287 -2.78 7.50 -0.74
N ILE A 288 -2.73 6.58 -1.68
CA ILE A 288 -1.90 5.38 -1.58
C ILE A 288 -1.06 5.22 -2.84
N ASN A 289 0.04 4.49 -2.75
CA ASN A 289 0.87 4.17 -3.92
C ASN A 289 0.02 3.42 -4.96
N GLY A 290 -0.13 4.01 -6.15
CA GLY A 290 -1.04 3.53 -7.19
C GLY A 290 -2.33 4.33 -7.34
N SER A 291 -2.69 5.19 -6.38
CA SER A 291 -3.84 6.11 -6.51
C SER A 291 -3.69 6.95 -7.76
N LEU A 292 -4.68 6.87 -8.64
CA LEU A 292 -4.75 7.68 -9.86
C LEU A 292 -5.48 8.99 -9.59
N GLY A 293 -5.02 10.06 -10.22
CA GLY A 293 -5.66 11.36 -10.14
C GLY A 293 -5.35 12.24 -11.34
N GLU A 294 -5.94 13.41 -11.32
CA GLU A 294 -5.76 14.46 -12.31
C GLU A 294 -5.39 15.77 -11.61
N VAL A 295 -4.37 16.46 -12.10
CA VAL A 295 -3.98 17.77 -11.58
C VAL A 295 -5.07 18.78 -11.96
N VAL A 296 -5.84 19.26 -11.00
CA VAL A 296 -6.91 20.25 -11.22
C VAL A 296 -6.42 21.69 -11.10
N GLY A 297 -5.24 21.90 -10.52
CA GLY A 297 -4.62 23.20 -10.37
C GLY A 297 -3.35 23.14 -9.54
N PHE A 298 -2.90 24.32 -9.13
CA PHE A 298 -1.78 24.50 -8.22
C PHE A 298 -2.18 25.50 -7.14
N GLU A 299 -1.61 25.37 -5.96
CA GLU A 299 -1.91 26.17 -4.77
C GLU A 299 -0.58 26.58 -4.13
N GLU A 300 -0.44 27.83 -3.68
CA GLU A 300 0.77 28.25 -2.97
C GLU A 300 0.73 27.79 -1.52
N ASP A 301 1.86 27.30 -1.04
CA ASP A 301 2.12 26.89 0.33
C ASP A 301 3.30 27.68 0.91
N ASP A 302 3.22 27.99 2.20
CA ASP A 302 4.19 28.82 2.91
C ASP A 302 5.57 28.14 3.08
N ASP A 303 5.60 26.82 3.21
CA ASP A 303 6.80 26.04 3.52
C ASP A 303 7.45 25.50 2.23
N PHE A 304 6.62 25.10 1.26
CA PHE A 304 7.06 24.38 0.06
C PHE A 304 6.86 25.13 -1.27
N GLY A 305 6.27 26.32 -1.22
CA GLY A 305 5.97 27.11 -2.42
C GLY A 305 4.78 26.56 -3.18
N ILE A 306 4.80 26.62 -4.53
CA ILE A 306 3.69 26.13 -5.34
C ILE A 306 3.57 24.61 -5.20
N LEU A 307 2.39 24.12 -4.85
CA LEU A 307 2.05 22.70 -4.73
C LEU A 307 0.96 22.28 -5.73
N PRO A 308 0.98 21.04 -6.25
CA PRO A 308 -0.08 20.55 -7.13
C PRO A 308 -1.34 20.17 -6.34
N LYS A 309 -2.50 20.54 -6.91
CA LYS A 309 -3.82 20.13 -6.44
C LYS A 309 -4.34 19.01 -7.33
N VAL A 310 -4.55 17.83 -6.76
CA VAL A 310 -4.91 16.60 -7.48
C VAL A 310 -6.31 16.14 -7.10
N LYS A 311 -7.15 15.88 -8.09
CA LYS A 311 -8.44 15.22 -7.93
C LYS A 311 -8.30 13.72 -8.20
N LEU A 312 -8.56 12.90 -7.19
CA LEU A 312 -8.58 11.46 -7.28
C LEU A 312 -9.81 10.95 -8.07
N THR A 313 -9.77 9.69 -8.47
CA THR A 313 -10.86 9.02 -9.21
C THR A 313 -12.18 8.92 -8.44
N ASP A 314 -12.13 8.93 -7.10
CA ASP A 314 -13.31 8.96 -6.23
C ASP A 314 -13.92 10.37 -6.06
N GLY A 315 -13.29 11.38 -6.65
CA GLY A 315 -13.71 12.79 -6.58
C GLY A 315 -13.01 13.60 -5.51
N THR A 316 -12.24 12.99 -4.60
CA THR A 316 -11.50 13.66 -3.54
C THR A 316 -10.45 14.60 -4.12
N VAL A 317 -10.35 15.83 -3.61
CA VAL A 317 -9.36 16.81 -4.06
C VAL A 317 -8.35 17.06 -2.94
N LEU A 318 -7.07 16.94 -3.27
CA LEU A 318 -5.95 16.98 -2.33
C LEU A 318 -4.90 17.98 -2.81
N VAL A 319 -4.36 18.78 -1.90
CA VAL A 319 -3.10 19.52 -2.12
C VAL A 319 -1.97 18.56 -1.74
N VAL A 320 -0.99 18.38 -2.63
CA VAL A 320 0.02 17.34 -2.48
C VAL A 320 1.36 17.97 -2.09
N GLU A 321 1.73 17.78 -0.83
CA GLU A 321 3.01 18.23 -0.27
C GLU A 321 4.18 17.31 -0.71
N PRO A 322 5.44 17.82 -0.70
CA PRO A 322 6.62 17.01 -0.95
C PRO A 322 6.84 15.98 0.15
N GLU A 323 7.21 14.77 -0.26
CA GLU A 323 7.51 13.67 0.64
C GLU A 323 9.01 13.36 0.63
N THR A 324 9.54 12.97 1.79
CA THR A 324 10.96 12.61 1.93
C THR A 324 11.15 11.10 1.96
N TRP A 325 12.13 10.62 1.19
CA TRP A 325 12.69 9.26 1.25
C TRP A 325 14.08 9.37 1.86
N SER A 326 14.33 8.65 2.95
CA SER A 326 15.61 8.69 3.66
C SER A 326 16.28 7.33 3.73
N VAL A 327 17.61 7.36 3.80
CA VAL A 327 18.40 6.27 4.34
C VAL A 327 18.87 6.72 5.71
N ASP A 328 18.51 5.95 6.73
CA ASP A 328 18.95 6.18 8.10
C ASP A 328 20.10 5.23 8.46
N ASN A 329 21.02 5.70 9.30
CA ASN A 329 22.05 4.84 9.85
C ASN A 329 21.49 3.98 11.00
N ASP A 330 22.34 3.09 11.52
CA ASP A 330 21.95 2.17 12.60
C ASP A 330 21.55 2.87 13.91
N ALA A 331 21.87 4.15 14.07
CA ALA A 331 21.46 4.99 15.20
C ALA A 331 20.17 5.79 14.93
N GLY A 332 19.49 5.56 13.79
CA GLY A 332 18.27 6.27 13.39
C GLY A 332 18.49 7.68 12.87
N LYS A 333 19.74 8.08 12.60
CA LYS A 333 20.05 9.38 12.00
C LYS A 333 20.03 9.26 10.48
N THR A 334 19.29 10.13 9.81
CA THR A 334 19.29 10.25 8.36
C THR A 334 20.68 10.63 7.83
N ILE A 335 21.19 9.80 6.93
CA ILE A 335 22.51 9.95 6.28
C ILE A 335 22.40 10.31 4.80
N ALA A 336 21.24 10.08 4.19
CA ALA A 336 20.89 10.58 2.88
C ALA A 336 19.37 10.76 2.79
N SER A 337 18.91 11.78 2.09
CA SER A 337 17.51 12.05 1.85
C SER A 337 17.26 12.53 0.42
N PHE A 338 16.08 12.22 -0.07
CA PHE A 338 15.53 12.64 -1.35
C PHE A 338 14.12 13.15 -1.08
N GLN A 339 13.83 14.41 -1.35
CA GLN A 339 12.53 15.02 -1.13
C GLN A 339 11.93 15.46 -2.47
N GLN A 340 10.69 15.04 -2.75
CA GLN A 340 10.00 15.33 -4.00
C GLN A 340 8.49 15.17 -3.83
N ILE A 341 7.70 15.84 -4.67
CA ILE A 341 6.26 15.58 -4.81
C ILE A 341 6.05 14.08 -5.13
N PRO A 342 5.23 13.35 -4.36
CA PRO A 342 5.05 11.90 -4.49
C PRO A 342 4.17 11.50 -5.69
N LEU A 343 4.36 12.14 -6.84
CA LEU A 343 3.61 11.92 -8.07
C LEU A 343 4.52 11.50 -9.22
N ARG A 344 3.94 10.77 -10.16
CA ARG A 344 4.48 10.53 -11.50
C ARG A 344 3.36 10.66 -12.53
N LEU A 345 3.71 10.93 -13.78
CA LEU A 345 2.74 10.89 -14.88
C LEU A 345 2.17 9.48 -15.06
N ALA A 346 0.90 9.39 -15.44
CA ALA A 346 0.14 8.15 -15.42
C ALA A 346 -0.91 8.00 -16.53
N TRP A 347 -0.70 8.59 -17.72
CA TRP A 347 -1.46 8.19 -18.92
C TRP A 347 -1.16 6.75 -19.31
N ALA A 348 0.08 6.33 -19.11
CA ALA A 348 0.54 4.96 -19.20
C ALA A 348 1.23 4.53 -17.90
N ILE A 349 1.10 3.25 -17.56
CA ILE A 349 1.84 2.57 -16.50
C ILE A 349 2.38 1.23 -17.01
N THR A 350 3.37 0.67 -16.32
CA THR A 350 3.85 -0.67 -16.67
C THR A 350 2.91 -1.75 -16.13
N ILE A 351 2.84 -2.89 -16.82
CA ILE A 351 2.03 -4.05 -16.40
C ILE A 351 2.41 -4.50 -14.98
N HIS A 352 3.70 -4.45 -14.64
CA HIS A 352 4.20 -4.71 -13.28
C HIS A 352 3.52 -3.85 -12.20
N LYS A 353 3.23 -2.58 -12.50
CA LYS A 353 2.56 -1.67 -11.57
C LYS A 353 1.04 -1.85 -11.53
N SER A 354 0.47 -2.53 -12.53
CA SER A 354 -0.96 -2.83 -12.59
C SER A 354 -1.36 -4.06 -11.75
N GLN A 355 -0.40 -4.87 -11.30
CA GLN A 355 -0.70 -6.06 -10.50
C GLN A 355 -1.45 -5.69 -9.21
N GLY A 356 -2.43 -6.51 -8.84
CA GLY A 356 -3.38 -6.21 -7.77
C GLY A 356 -4.50 -5.22 -8.13
N MET A 357 -4.41 -4.45 -9.22
CA MET A 357 -5.45 -3.49 -9.64
C MET A 357 -6.61 -4.16 -10.39
N THR A 358 -7.78 -3.49 -10.42
CA THR A 358 -8.90 -3.82 -11.29
C THR A 358 -9.24 -2.59 -12.13
N LEU A 359 -9.35 -2.75 -13.44
CA LEU A 359 -9.58 -1.68 -14.40
C LEU A 359 -10.92 -1.89 -15.11
N ALA A 360 -11.66 -0.81 -15.33
CA ALA A 360 -12.90 -0.84 -16.12
C ALA A 360 -12.59 -0.94 -17.62
N ALA A 361 -11.62 -0.15 -18.09
CA ALA A 361 -11.15 -0.13 -19.47
C ALA A 361 -9.62 0.07 -19.51
N ALA A 362 -8.95 -0.60 -20.45
CA ALA A 362 -7.51 -0.49 -20.63
C ALA A 362 -7.08 -0.73 -22.08
N GLU A 363 -6.13 0.09 -22.52
CA GLU A 363 -5.38 -0.14 -23.76
C GLU A 363 -4.06 -0.82 -23.40
N ILE A 364 -3.80 -1.99 -23.98
CA ILE A 364 -2.68 -2.85 -23.59
C ILE A 364 -1.80 -3.10 -24.80
N ASN A 365 -0.49 -2.98 -24.62
CA ASN A 365 0.50 -3.43 -25.62
C ASN A 365 1.41 -4.51 -25.03
N LEU A 366 1.29 -5.72 -25.59
CA LEU A 366 2.07 -6.92 -25.22
C LEU A 366 3.07 -7.31 -26.33
N SER A 367 3.30 -6.44 -27.32
CA SER A 367 4.18 -6.76 -28.46
C SER A 367 5.64 -6.99 -28.03
N HIS A 368 6.04 -6.39 -26.90
CA HIS A 368 7.37 -6.52 -26.31
C HIS A 368 7.31 -7.20 -24.94
N THR A 369 6.45 -8.22 -24.79
CA THR A 369 6.44 -9.04 -23.57
C THR A 369 7.71 -9.85 -23.48
N PHE A 370 8.37 -9.79 -22.32
CA PHE A 370 9.65 -10.43 -22.04
C PHE A 370 9.61 -11.37 -20.83
N GLU A 371 8.53 -11.33 -20.05
CA GLU A 371 8.30 -12.23 -18.91
C GLU A 371 7.07 -13.11 -19.12
N LYS A 372 7.18 -14.38 -18.73
CA LYS A 372 6.04 -15.31 -18.73
C LYS A 372 5.01 -14.88 -17.68
N GLY A 373 3.73 -15.02 -17.99
CA GLY A 373 2.63 -14.53 -17.15
C GLY A 373 2.35 -13.03 -17.27
N GLN A 374 3.20 -12.24 -17.94
CA GLN A 374 2.99 -10.79 -18.06
C GLN A 374 1.69 -10.44 -18.83
N GLY A 375 1.40 -11.15 -19.94
CA GLY A 375 0.14 -10.95 -20.65
C GLY A 375 -1.07 -11.42 -19.86
N TYR A 376 -0.96 -12.54 -19.12
CA TYR A 376 -2.01 -12.98 -18.20
C TYR A 376 -2.30 -11.95 -17.10
N VAL A 377 -1.27 -11.33 -16.50
CA VAL A 377 -1.47 -10.24 -15.53
C VAL A 377 -2.18 -9.06 -16.16
N ALA A 378 -1.75 -8.62 -17.35
CA ALA A 378 -2.34 -7.47 -18.04
C ALA A 378 -3.82 -7.69 -18.37
N LEU A 379 -4.16 -8.83 -18.98
CA LEU A 379 -5.53 -9.18 -19.36
C LEU A 379 -6.45 -9.37 -18.13
N SER A 380 -5.92 -9.97 -17.06
CA SER A 380 -6.68 -10.22 -15.83
C SER A 380 -6.99 -8.96 -15.00
N ARG A 381 -6.53 -7.77 -15.42
CA ARG A 381 -6.91 -6.50 -14.80
C ARG A 381 -8.33 -6.09 -15.19
N LEU A 382 -8.81 -6.54 -16.34
CA LEU A 382 -10.11 -6.17 -16.89
C LEU A 382 -11.22 -7.10 -16.41
N LYS A 383 -12.42 -6.53 -16.28
CA LYS A 383 -13.63 -7.29 -15.94
C LYS A 383 -14.30 -7.92 -17.16
N THR A 384 -14.17 -7.26 -18.31
CA THR A 384 -14.86 -7.64 -19.54
C THR A 384 -13.93 -7.57 -20.74
N LEU A 385 -14.21 -8.38 -21.77
CA LEU A 385 -13.50 -8.25 -23.04
C LEU A 385 -13.79 -6.88 -23.67
N ASP A 386 -14.97 -6.31 -23.41
CA ASP A 386 -15.37 -5.04 -24.00
C ASP A 386 -14.55 -3.84 -23.52
N GLY A 387 -13.96 -3.93 -22.33
CA GLY A 387 -13.05 -2.92 -21.79
C GLY A 387 -11.62 -3.06 -22.32
N LEU A 388 -11.31 -4.05 -23.16
CA LEU A 388 -9.98 -4.29 -23.69
C LEU A 388 -9.78 -3.58 -25.04
N ARG A 389 -8.64 -2.89 -25.18
CA ARG A 389 -8.05 -2.56 -26.49
C ARG A 389 -6.64 -3.12 -26.56
N LEU A 390 -6.46 -4.26 -27.22
CA LEU A 390 -5.14 -4.89 -27.36
C LEU A 390 -4.44 -4.46 -28.65
N LEU A 391 -3.38 -3.67 -28.53
CA LEU A 391 -2.63 -3.13 -29.68
C LEU A 391 -1.82 -4.21 -30.41
N GLY A 392 -1.36 -5.21 -29.67
CA GLY A 392 -0.56 -6.33 -30.19
C GLY A 392 -0.01 -7.19 -29.06
N PHE A 393 0.41 -8.41 -29.39
CA PHE A 393 1.03 -9.36 -28.48
C PHE A 393 2.00 -10.27 -29.25
N ASN A 394 3.06 -10.72 -28.59
CA ASN A 394 3.96 -11.76 -29.13
C ASN A 394 3.58 -13.15 -28.57
N GLU A 395 4.25 -14.21 -29.02
CA GLU A 395 3.98 -15.58 -28.54
C GLU A 395 4.16 -15.71 -27.02
N GLN A 396 5.22 -15.10 -26.47
CA GLN A 396 5.55 -15.15 -25.05
C GLN A 396 4.47 -14.50 -24.16
N ALA A 397 3.69 -13.55 -24.68
CA ALA A 397 2.65 -12.86 -23.92
C ALA A 397 1.58 -13.80 -23.35
N LEU A 398 1.33 -14.93 -24.02
CA LEU A 398 0.33 -15.91 -23.64
C LEU A 398 0.95 -17.16 -22.98
N GLU A 399 2.27 -17.17 -22.78
CA GLU A 399 2.96 -18.26 -22.09
C GLU A 399 2.98 -18.08 -20.57
N LEU A 400 2.95 -19.22 -19.86
CA LEU A 400 3.10 -19.31 -18.42
C LEU A 400 4.39 -20.06 -18.05
N ASP A 401 4.92 -19.79 -16.86
CA ASP A 401 6.12 -20.46 -16.35
C ASP A 401 5.84 -21.96 -16.12
N SER A 402 6.69 -22.83 -16.65
CA SER A 402 6.49 -24.28 -16.59
C SER A 402 6.62 -24.84 -15.17
N LEU A 403 7.39 -24.18 -14.29
CA LEU A 403 7.46 -24.54 -12.88
C LEU A 403 6.15 -24.18 -12.17
N ALA A 404 5.59 -23.01 -12.47
CA ALA A 404 4.29 -22.60 -11.92
C ALA A 404 3.17 -23.56 -12.37
N ILE A 405 3.16 -24.00 -13.63
CA ILE A 405 2.18 -24.98 -14.14
C ILE A 405 2.25 -26.31 -13.39
N LYS A 406 3.46 -26.83 -13.17
CA LYS A 406 3.64 -28.10 -12.42
C LYS A 406 3.23 -27.95 -10.97
N ALA A 407 3.62 -26.84 -10.32
CA ALA A 407 3.27 -26.56 -8.94
C ALA A 407 1.74 -26.40 -8.78
N ASP A 408 1.08 -25.70 -9.71
CA ASP A 408 -0.36 -25.46 -9.66
C ASP A 408 -1.19 -26.76 -9.69
N ARG A 409 -0.81 -27.75 -10.52
CA ARG A 409 -1.46 -29.08 -10.50
C ARG A 409 -1.38 -29.72 -9.12
N ARG A 410 -0.21 -29.66 -8.48
CA ARG A 410 -0.04 -30.19 -7.12
C ARG A 410 -0.85 -29.39 -6.10
N PHE A 411 -0.98 -28.08 -6.27
CA PHE A 411 -1.80 -27.22 -5.41
C PHE A 411 -3.29 -27.55 -5.53
N GLN A 412 -3.79 -27.86 -6.72
CA GLN A 412 -5.16 -28.31 -6.93
C GLN A 412 -5.42 -29.63 -6.20
N GLU A 413 -4.56 -30.65 -6.40
CA GLU A 413 -4.64 -31.93 -5.69
C GLU A 413 -4.68 -31.76 -4.16
N LEU A 414 -3.74 -30.98 -3.61
CA LEU A 414 -3.67 -30.72 -2.17
C LEU A 414 -4.90 -29.97 -1.63
N SER A 415 -5.50 -29.11 -2.45
CA SER A 415 -6.73 -28.41 -2.08
C SER A 415 -7.94 -29.33 -2.07
N ASP A 416 -8.04 -30.26 -3.02
CA ASP A 416 -9.13 -31.24 -3.08
C ASP A 416 -9.04 -32.23 -1.90
N GLU A 417 -7.83 -32.65 -1.55
CA GLU A 417 -7.54 -33.45 -0.35
C GLU A 417 -7.94 -32.71 0.94
N ALA A 418 -7.65 -31.39 1.02
CA ALA A 418 -8.02 -30.58 2.17
C ALA A 418 -9.54 -30.36 2.24
N GLU A 419 -10.19 -30.05 1.12
CA GLU A 419 -11.64 -29.86 1.07
C GLU A 419 -12.37 -31.11 1.55
N THR A 420 -12.00 -32.28 1.04
CA THR A 420 -12.57 -33.58 1.43
C THR A 420 -12.38 -33.86 2.93
N HIS A 421 -11.21 -33.56 3.49
CA HIS A 421 -10.93 -33.82 4.91
C HIS A 421 -11.68 -32.89 5.86
N PHE A 422 -11.90 -31.62 5.47
CA PHE A 422 -12.38 -30.59 6.40
C PHE A 422 -13.82 -30.15 6.17
N GLU A 423 -14.47 -30.54 5.07
CA GLU A 423 -15.85 -30.14 4.76
C GLU A 423 -16.85 -30.55 5.86
N ALA A 424 -16.65 -31.71 6.48
CA ALA A 424 -17.54 -32.26 7.51
C ALA A 424 -17.04 -32.09 8.95
N VAL A 425 -15.87 -31.47 9.15
CA VAL A 425 -15.26 -31.34 10.48
C VAL A 425 -15.71 -30.03 11.12
N ASP A 426 -16.29 -30.13 12.31
CA ASP A 426 -16.53 -28.96 13.16
C ASP A 426 -15.19 -28.47 13.73
N LEU A 427 -14.77 -27.28 13.29
CA LEU A 427 -13.52 -26.65 13.69
C LEU A 427 -13.70 -25.58 14.77
N ASP A 428 -14.92 -25.36 15.28
CA ASP A 428 -15.18 -24.39 16.34
C ASP A 428 -14.31 -24.57 17.60
N PRO A 429 -14.02 -25.81 18.07
CA PRO A 429 -13.09 -26.01 19.18
C PRO A 429 -11.68 -25.49 18.88
N GLN A 430 -11.18 -25.75 17.67
CA GLN A 430 -9.88 -25.29 17.18
C GLN A 430 -9.86 -23.78 17.03
N HIS A 431 -10.96 -23.17 16.52
CA HIS A 431 -11.08 -21.72 16.42
C HIS A 431 -10.92 -21.06 17.79
N LYS A 432 -11.65 -21.56 18.80
CA LYS A 432 -11.58 -21.02 20.17
C LYS A 432 -10.20 -21.26 20.80
N ALA A 433 -9.60 -22.43 20.56
CA ALA A 433 -8.26 -22.75 21.06
C ALA A 433 -7.20 -21.81 20.47
N PHE A 434 -7.25 -21.58 19.15
CA PHE A 434 -6.34 -20.67 18.46
C PHE A 434 -6.43 -19.24 18.99
N ILE A 435 -7.64 -18.69 19.12
CA ILE A 435 -7.82 -17.34 19.65
C ILE A 435 -7.26 -17.20 21.07
N ARG A 436 -7.47 -18.20 21.95
CA ARG A 436 -6.87 -18.21 23.30
C ARG A 436 -5.35 -18.27 23.24
N HIS A 437 -4.79 -19.10 22.36
CA HIS A 437 -3.35 -19.22 22.18
C HIS A 437 -2.71 -17.88 21.78
N CYS A 438 -3.37 -17.14 20.89
CA CYS A 438 -2.93 -15.81 20.47
C CYS A 438 -3.21 -14.69 21.50
N GLY A 439 -3.81 -14.99 22.65
CA GLY A 439 -4.19 -13.98 23.65
C GLY A 439 -5.40 -13.12 23.26
N GLY A 440 -6.20 -13.54 22.29
CA GLY A 440 -7.40 -12.83 21.85
C GLY A 440 -8.61 -13.05 22.75
N THR A 441 -9.65 -12.22 22.56
CA THR A 441 -10.90 -12.30 23.32
C THR A 441 -11.89 -13.29 22.70
N LEU A 442 -12.58 -14.04 23.56
CA LEU A 442 -13.74 -14.87 23.23
C LEU A 442 -15.05 -14.30 23.78
N ASN A 443 -15.01 -13.10 24.35
CA ASN A 443 -16.19 -12.45 24.91
C ASN A 443 -17.08 -11.93 23.77
N GLU A 444 -18.25 -12.53 23.60
CA GLU A 444 -19.18 -12.23 22.50
C GLU A 444 -19.64 -10.75 22.50
N ILE A 445 -19.84 -10.15 23.67
CA ILE A 445 -20.26 -8.73 23.78
C ILE A 445 -19.15 -7.81 23.28
N GLU A 446 -17.90 -8.12 23.65
CA GLU A 446 -16.74 -7.34 23.22
C GLU A 446 -16.51 -7.50 21.72
N ILE A 447 -16.62 -8.72 21.20
CA ILE A 447 -16.50 -9.03 19.78
C ILE A 447 -17.57 -8.27 18.98
N GLU A 448 -18.84 -8.33 19.38
CA GLU A 448 -19.93 -7.65 18.68
C GLU A 448 -19.72 -6.12 18.66
N ARG A 449 -19.25 -5.55 19.78
CA ARG A 449 -18.88 -4.13 19.86
C ARG A 449 -17.76 -3.79 18.87
N ASN A 450 -16.71 -4.62 18.80
CA ASN A 450 -15.59 -4.42 17.90
C ASN A 450 -16.01 -4.58 16.43
N GLU A 451 -16.83 -5.57 16.09
CA GLU A 451 -17.38 -5.78 14.75
C GLU A 451 -18.21 -4.59 14.29
N LYS A 452 -19.06 -4.02 15.17
CA LYS A 452 -19.80 -2.78 14.88
C LYS A 452 -18.86 -1.59 14.64
N LYS A 453 -17.77 -1.46 15.41
CA LYS A 453 -16.76 -0.41 15.22
C LYS A 453 -16.06 -0.56 13.86
N ILE A 454 -15.66 -1.77 13.50
CA ILE A 454 -15.02 -2.08 12.21
C ILE A 454 -15.99 -1.78 11.05
N ALA A 455 -17.24 -2.21 11.15
CA ALA A 455 -18.26 -1.98 10.12
C ALA A 455 -18.56 -0.48 9.91
N ARG A 456 -18.61 0.32 11.00
CA ARG A 456 -18.79 1.78 10.92
C ARG A 456 -17.65 2.45 10.15
N ASN A 457 -16.43 1.95 10.32
CA ASN A 457 -15.24 2.50 9.66
C ASN A 457 -15.09 1.99 8.22
N ALA A 458 -15.65 0.82 7.88
CA ALA A 458 -15.59 0.26 6.52
C ALA A 458 -16.42 1.04 5.48
N GLY A 459 -17.40 1.83 5.91
CA GLY A 459 -18.25 2.65 5.03
C GLY A 459 -17.74 4.08 4.78
N LYS A 460 -16.69 4.52 5.47
CA LYS A 460 -16.08 5.83 5.26
C LYS A 460 -15.03 5.71 4.16
N ALA A 461 -15.44 5.90 2.91
CA ALA A 461 -14.55 5.91 1.75
C ALA A 461 -13.41 6.95 1.84
N ASN A 462 -13.51 7.92 2.76
CA ASN A 462 -12.43 8.84 3.07
C ASN A 462 -11.57 8.30 4.23
N TYR A 463 -10.41 7.74 3.88
CA TYR A 463 -9.31 7.44 4.82
C TYR A 463 -8.97 8.66 5.72
N ALA A 464 -9.07 9.86 5.17
CA ALA A 464 -8.94 11.11 5.92
C ALA A 464 -9.97 11.23 7.06
N SER A 465 -11.20 10.72 6.91
CA SER A 465 -12.17 10.71 8.03
C SER A 465 -11.81 9.67 9.09
N ALA A 466 -11.20 8.54 8.72
CA ALA A 466 -10.81 7.51 9.67
C ALA A 466 -9.61 7.97 10.53
N THR A 467 -8.61 8.64 9.95
CA THR A 467 -7.48 9.20 10.72
C THR A 467 -7.93 10.31 11.68
N LEU A 468 -8.88 11.15 11.25
CA LEU A 468 -9.47 12.20 12.08
C LEU A 468 -10.30 11.60 13.22
N ASP A 469 -11.04 10.52 12.98
CA ASP A 469 -11.80 9.82 14.02
C ASP A 469 -10.88 9.18 15.08
N GLU A 470 -9.76 8.59 14.68
CA GLU A 470 -8.77 8.04 15.62
C GLU A 470 -8.10 9.15 16.46
N THR A 471 -7.76 10.28 15.83
CA THR A 471 -7.23 11.44 16.56
C THR A 471 -8.26 11.94 17.57
N ARG A 472 -9.53 12.06 17.15
CA ARG A 472 -10.64 12.43 18.04
C ARG A 472 -10.74 11.46 19.21
N GLU A 473 -10.75 10.14 18.96
CA GLU A 473 -10.96 9.13 20.00
C GLU A 473 -9.86 9.20 21.07
N LEU A 474 -8.59 9.34 20.66
CA LEU A 474 -7.49 9.49 21.61
C LEU A 474 -7.53 10.83 22.35
N PHE A 475 -7.88 11.92 21.65
CA PHE A 475 -8.00 13.24 22.25
C PHE A 475 -9.16 13.33 23.25
N GLU A 476 -10.35 12.84 22.90
CA GLU A 476 -11.49 12.70 23.81
C GLU A 476 -11.21 11.69 24.94
N GLY A 477 -10.31 10.74 24.69
CA GLY A 477 -9.76 9.82 25.69
C GLY A 477 -8.80 10.47 26.69
N GLY A 478 -8.46 11.76 26.52
CA GLY A 478 -7.64 12.54 27.44
C GLY A 478 -6.13 12.47 27.19
N TYR A 479 -5.68 11.96 26.04
CA TYR A 479 -4.27 11.93 25.68
C TYR A 479 -3.78 13.32 25.26
N GLU A 480 -2.55 13.67 25.63
CA GLU A 480 -1.93 14.91 25.15
C GLU A 480 -1.49 14.78 23.68
N ILE A 481 -1.37 15.91 22.97
CA ILE A 481 -0.99 15.95 21.54
C ILE A 481 0.29 15.16 21.25
N ALA A 482 1.29 15.25 22.15
CA ALA A 482 2.55 14.53 22.00
C ALA A 482 2.36 13.00 22.13
N ASP A 483 1.52 12.56 23.08
CA ASP A 483 1.22 11.14 23.29
C ASP A 483 0.39 10.58 22.13
N ILE A 484 -0.58 11.35 21.62
CA ILE A 484 -1.35 10.98 20.42
C ILE A 484 -0.40 10.84 19.23
N ALA A 485 0.53 11.79 19.04
CA ALA A 485 1.51 11.73 17.97
C ALA A 485 2.37 10.46 18.08
N GLN A 486 2.84 10.13 19.28
CA GLN A 486 3.62 8.93 19.53
C GLN A 486 2.82 7.63 19.31
N GLU A 487 1.63 7.53 19.89
CA GLU A 487 0.74 6.35 19.78
C GLU A 487 0.35 6.08 18.33
N ARG A 488 0.13 7.15 17.55
CA ARG A 488 -0.26 7.06 16.14
C ARG A 488 0.93 7.01 15.18
N GLY A 489 2.15 7.20 15.65
CA GLY A 489 3.35 7.30 14.80
C GLY A 489 3.36 8.50 13.85
N LEU A 490 2.73 9.61 14.26
CA LEU A 490 2.60 10.86 13.51
C LEU A 490 3.42 11.98 14.16
N THR A 491 3.49 13.15 13.49
CA THR A 491 4.11 14.35 14.08
C THR A 491 3.09 15.15 14.90
N ALA A 492 3.56 15.92 15.89
CA ALA A 492 2.70 16.83 16.65
C ALA A 492 1.99 17.85 15.75
N ALA A 493 2.67 18.34 14.71
CA ALA A 493 2.09 19.21 13.69
C ALA A 493 0.89 18.56 12.97
N THR A 494 1.00 17.28 12.60
CA THR A 494 -0.10 16.52 11.98
C THR A 494 -1.30 16.41 12.92
N ILE A 495 -1.06 16.13 14.21
CA ILE A 495 -2.14 16.06 15.22
C ILE A 495 -2.80 17.43 15.42
N ILE A 496 -2.03 18.52 15.48
CA ILE A 496 -2.59 19.88 15.58
C ILE A 496 -3.46 20.21 14.36
N ASN A 497 -3.03 19.84 13.15
CA ASN A 497 -3.82 20.02 11.94
C ASN A 497 -5.10 19.18 11.97
N HIS A 498 -5.05 17.95 12.48
CA HIS A 498 -6.24 17.12 12.68
C HIS A 498 -7.21 17.78 13.67
N LEU A 499 -6.73 18.29 14.81
CA LEU A 499 -7.55 18.99 15.78
C LEU A 499 -8.16 20.27 15.21
N ALA A 500 -7.40 21.05 14.43
CA ALA A 500 -7.91 22.24 13.73
C ALA A 500 -9.07 21.88 12.79
N LYS A 501 -8.91 20.81 12.01
CA LYS A 501 -9.93 20.33 11.08
C LYS A 501 -11.15 19.76 11.81
N LEU A 502 -10.95 18.97 12.87
CA LEU A 502 -12.01 18.44 13.73
C LEU A 502 -12.81 19.55 14.42
N HIS A 503 -12.13 20.60 14.88
CA HIS A 503 -12.76 21.77 15.49
C HIS A 503 -13.61 22.53 14.47
N LYS A 504 -13.02 22.87 13.31
CA LYS A 504 -13.67 23.67 12.26
C LYS A 504 -14.82 22.94 11.56
N GLU A 505 -14.62 21.67 11.20
CA GLU A 505 -15.57 20.92 10.36
C GLU A 505 -16.56 20.09 11.19
N GLN A 506 -16.18 19.68 12.40
CA GLN A 506 -16.95 18.71 13.17
C GLN A 506 -17.23 19.16 14.61
N GLY A 507 -16.90 20.41 14.97
CA GLY A 507 -17.24 21.02 16.25
C GLY A 507 -16.61 20.34 17.47
N LEU A 508 -15.45 19.68 17.30
CA LEU A 508 -14.73 19.09 18.43
C LEU A 508 -14.32 20.19 19.43
N ASP A 509 -14.60 19.98 20.72
CA ASP A 509 -14.09 20.85 21.77
C ASP A 509 -12.59 20.61 21.97
N ILE A 510 -11.78 21.62 21.63
CA ILE A 510 -10.33 21.56 21.76
C ILE A 510 -9.82 22.29 23.01
N SER A 511 -10.68 22.81 23.88
CA SER A 511 -10.31 23.63 25.04
C SER A 511 -9.24 23.00 25.95
N VAL A 512 -9.20 21.67 26.02
CA VAL A 512 -8.21 20.91 26.79
C VAL A 512 -6.79 21.05 26.23
N ALA A 513 -6.65 21.32 24.93
CA ALA A 513 -5.37 21.58 24.26
C ALA A 513 -4.97 23.07 24.26
N HIS A 514 -5.56 23.91 25.11
CA HIS A 514 -5.26 25.33 25.13
C HIS A 514 -3.81 25.57 25.60
N PRO A 515 -2.95 26.27 24.82
CA PRO A 515 -1.53 26.44 25.15
C PRO A 515 -1.25 27.47 26.27
N GLY A 516 -2.27 27.78 27.08
CA GLY A 516 -2.28 28.87 28.06
C GLY A 516 -2.65 30.26 27.48
N GLU A 517 -3.35 31.08 28.29
CA GLU A 517 -3.82 32.43 27.91
C GLU A 517 -2.67 33.39 27.57
N GLU A 518 -1.54 33.29 28.26
CA GLU A 518 -0.38 34.15 28.00
C GLU A 518 0.19 33.93 26.60
N VAL A 519 0.25 32.67 26.16
CA VAL A 519 0.71 32.28 24.83
C VAL A 519 -0.26 32.77 23.76
N VAL A 520 -1.56 32.52 23.94
CA VAL A 520 -2.58 32.95 22.99
C VAL A 520 -2.63 34.47 22.88
N GLU A 521 -2.56 35.21 23.99
CA GLU A 521 -2.58 36.67 23.96
C GLU A 521 -1.31 37.26 23.33
N GLN A 522 -0.15 36.64 23.54
CA GLN A 522 1.08 37.05 22.87
C GLN A 522 0.98 36.86 21.35
N VAL A 523 0.55 35.69 20.90
CA VAL A 523 0.34 35.39 19.47
C VAL A 523 -0.73 36.30 18.88
N ARG A 524 -1.84 36.56 19.59
CA ARG A 524 -2.91 37.48 19.17
C ARG A 524 -2.42 38.91 18.98
N LYS A 525 -1.59 39.43 19.90
CA LYS A 525 -0.98 40.77 19.77
C LYS A 525 -0.07 40.86 18.56
N ILE A 526 0.75 39.82 18.32
CA ILE A 526 1.65 39.75 17.16
C ILE A 526 0.83 39.67 15.86
N TYR A 527 -0.17 38.79 15.82
CA TYR A 527 -1.08 38.63 14.70
C TYR A 527 -1.78 39.94 14.32
N LYS A 528 -2.41 40.63 15.30
CA LYS A 528 -3.03 41.95 15.08
C LYS A 528 -2.03 43.01 14.62
N ARG A 529 -0.80 42.98 15.15
CA ARG A 529 0.27 43.91 14.76
C ARG A 529 0.73 43.68 13.31
N LEU A 530 0.82 42.42 12.89
CA LEU A 530 1.16 42.05 11.52
C LEU A 530 0.01 42.43 10.57
N MET A 531 -1.25 42.11 10.93
CA MET A 531 -2.47 42.51 10.19
C MET A 531 -2.50 44.01 9.93
N LYS A 532 -2.14 44.83 10.92
CA LYS A 532 -2.15 46.30 10.81
C LYS A 532 -1.02 46.85 9.94
N ARG A 533 0.12 46.16 9.84
CA ARG A 533 1.30 46.63 9.10
C ARG A 533 1.21 46.33 7.60
N GLN A 534 0.44 45.32 7.19
CA GLN A 534 0.23 44.92 5.78
C GLN A 534 1.51 44.92 4.93
N GLN A 535 2.64 44.50 5.51
CA GLN A 535 3.87 44.31 4.75
C GLN A 535 3.71 43.04 3.91
N THR A 536 3.78 43.17 2.58
CA THR A 536 3.54 42.07 1.62
C THR A 536 4.35 40.81 1.90
N GLU A 537 5.54 40.92 2.50
CA GLU A 537 6.39 39.79 2.89
C GLU A 537 5.81 38.90 4.03
N HIS A 538 4.88 39.43 4.82
CA HIS A 538 4.28 38.74 5.97
C HIS A 538 2.95 38.05 5.66
N PHE A 539 2.43 38.21 4.43
CA PHE A 539 1.13 37.67 4.02
C PHE A 539 1.28 36.71 2.83
N SER A 540 0.43 35.70 2.77
CA SER A 540 0.21 34.83 1.61
C SER A 540 -0.70 35.50 0.58
N GLU A 541 -0.77 34.97 -0.65
CA GLU A 541 -1.58 35.56 -1.74
C GLU A 541 -3.10 35.58 -1.45
N ASP A 542 -3.59 34.72 -0.55
CA ASP A 542 -4.97 34.69 -0.06
C ASP A 542 -5.24 35.70 1.07
N GLY A 543 -4.23 36.46 1.51
CA GLY A 543 -4.33 37.50 2.53
C GLY A 543 -4.17 37.01 3.97
N ALA A 544 -3.81 35.75 4.21
CA ALA A 544 -3.50 35.23 5.54
C ALA A 544 -2.06 35.60 5.99
N ILE A 545 -1.79 35.63 7.30
CA ILE A 545 -0.45 35.92 7.85
C ILE A 545 0.37 34.64 7.92
N LYS A 546 1.61 34.70 7.41
CA LYS A 546 2.58 33.60 7.48
C LYS A 546 2.97 33.29 8.93
N LEU A 547 3.19 32.00 9.25
CA LEU A 547 3.58 31.53 10.58
C LEU A 547 4.94 32.05 11.06
N ARG A 548 5.93 32.06 10.17
CA ARG A 548 7.33 32.42 10.49
C ARG A 548 7.46 33.84 11.08
N PRO A 549 6.85 34.90 10.51
CA PRO A 549 6.81 36.22 11.13
C PRO A 549 6.26 36.24 12.56
N ILE A 550 5.26 35.40 12.84
CA ILE A 550 4.68 35.31 14.17
C ILE A 550 5.68 34.67 15.14
N VAL A 551 6.27 33.54 14.76
CA VAL A 551 7.28 32.83 15.54
C VAL A 551 8.48 33.72 15.84
N GLU A 552 9.01 34.43 14.85
CA GLU A 552 10.19 35.31 15.02
C GLU A 552 9.93 36.50 15.95
N LEU A 553 8.66 36.90 16.12
CA LEU A 553 8.25 38.02 16.98
C LEU A 553 7.83 37.59 18.39
N THR A 554 7.76 36.29 18.68
CA THR A 554 7.49 35.78 20.04
C THR A 554 8.70 35.95 20.96
N ASN A 555 8.47 36.23 22.24
CA ASN A 555 9.50 36.38 23.26
C ASN A 555 9.04 35.81 24.62
N PRO A 556 9.65 34.71 25.12
CA PRO A 556 10.71 33.92 24.49
C PRO A 556 10.24 33.32 23.15
N ARG A 557 11.19 32.99 22.26
CA ARG A 557 10.88 32.46 20.93
C ARG A 557 10.17 31.11 21.08
N MET A 558 8.94 31.02 20.60
CA MET A 558 8.09 29.82 20.62
C MET A 558 8.43 28.88 19.47
N GLY A 559 8.08 27.61 19.63
CA GLY A 559 8.11 26.63 18.53
C GLY A 559 6.94 26.81 17.56
N TYR A 560 7.09 26.32 16.32
CA TYR A 560 6.04 26.39 15.30
C TYR A 560 4.72 25.72 15.74
N ASP A 561 4.81 24.56 16.39
CA ASP A 561 3.62 23.83 16.87
C ASP A 561 2.85 24.60 17.95
N GLN A 562 3.56 25.29 18.83
CA GLN A 562 2.96 26.11 19.88
C GLN A 562 2.23 27.33 19.30
N VAL A 563 2.80 27.96 18.27
CA VAL A 563 2.15 29.05 17.53
C VAL A 563 0.96 28.55 16.72
N ARG A 564 1.10 27.41 16.02
CA ARG A 564 0.03 26.78 15.23
C ARG A 564 -1.17 26.43 16.10
N LEU A 565 -0.92 25.88 17.30
CA LEU A 565 -1.95 25.58 18.29
C LEU A 565 -2.60 26.85 18.85
N ALA A 566 -1.82 27.89 19.15
CA ALA A 566 -2.35 29.17 19.66
C ALA A 566 -3.24 29.88 18.63
N LEU A 567 -2.93 29.78 17.35
CA LEU A 567 -3.73 30.36 16.26
C LEU A 567 -5.13 29.74 16.15
N LEU A 568 -5.35 28.52 16.66
CA LEU A 568 -6.69 27.93 16.71
C LEU A 568 -7.65 28.67 17.65
N TYR A 569 -7.13 29.50 18.56
CA TYR A 569 -7.87 30.26 19.57
C TYR A 569 -7.91 31.78 19.31
N ILE A 570 -7.50 32.19 18.10
CA ILE A 570 -7.46 33.59 17.69
C ILE A 570 -8.49 33.77 16.58
N GLU A 571 -9.53 34.54 16.89
CA GLU A 571 -10.54 35.00 15.92
C GLU A 571 -10.03 36.13 15.02
#